data_AF-A0A3S0E9Q5-F1
#
_entry.id   AF-A0A3S0E9Q5-F1
#
_cell.length_a   1.000
_cell.length_b   1.000
_cell.length_c   1.000
_cell.angle_alpha   90.00
_cell.angle_beta   90.00
_cell.angle_gamma   90.00
#
_symmetry.space_group_name_H-M   'P 1'
#
loop_
_entity.id
_entity.type
_entity.pdbx_description
1 polymer ?
#
loop_
_entity_poly.entity_id
_entity_poly.type
_entity_poly.pdbx_seq_one_letter_code
_entity_poly.pdbx_strand_id
1 'polypeptide(L)'
;MSQAIFPNINPTSTSGDDLATLLNGFKDAVASGFSGTARPPNLQAGGYWIDTSLAASPDFLLTYKFYTGTSDVPVFSINTSTGLAGVVGALTDFDITKASDDAVGAVLNFFKERLAGTGATQVGDDLGVLNFYTKDDTGSPIISARMKAVSANATTSSQAGAYLVFEEINTNTGALSEKARLIDGKWAVGTTSPSTTSHVKGSGQTIENESNTTTGALVARKKRRTAGGGQVLNGDSIGTDTWSSTDSAGADLASVFEIDVVATEDHTSVAQGTRADIKVKKTGASTATTMVQIGDTLNFPDGNKSKSVVVGTNATANTNAKLHRSAAGELQVVLGGDSTAEGSKATVLGALGFKAESFTSGTKPAAGNAGRLIWVS
;
A
#
# COMPACT_ATOMS: atom_id res chain seq x y z
N MET A 1 18.46 34.56 -46.25
CA MET A 1 17.23 33.82 -46.61
C MET A 1 16.94 34.06 -48.08
N SER A 2 17.31 33.15 -48.98
CA SER A 2 16.91 33.25 -50.40
C SER A 2 15.53 32.59 -50.54
N GLN A 3 14.49 33.39 -50.38
CA GLN A 3 13.10 32.97 -50.44
C GLN A 3 12.57 33.21 -51.86
N ALA A 4 12.69 32.20 -52.71
CA ALA A 4 12.14 32.25 -54.05
C ALA A 4 10.82 31.45 -54.05
N ILE A 5 9.72 32.11 -53.64
CA ILE A 5 8.35 31.57 -53.76
C ILE A 5 8.01 31.30 -55.24
N PHE A 6 8.62 32.08 -56.12
CA PHE A 6 8.65 31.88 -57.56
C PHE A 6 10.08 31.53 -57.98
N PRO A 7 10.29 30.74 -59.06
CA PRO A 7 11.55 30.81 -59.79
C PRO A 7 11.83 32.27 -60.18
N ASN A 8 13.09 32.65 -60.42
CA ASN A 8 13.41 34.01 -60.89
C ASN A 8 12.54 34.34 -62.12
N ILE A 9 11.54 35.21 -61.93
CA ILE A 9 10.68 35.68 -63.01
C ILE A 9 11.54 36.58 -63.87
N ASN A 10 11.91 36.09 -65.04
CA ASN A 10 12.72 36.84 -65.99
C ASN A 10 11.80 37.30 -67.13
N PRO A 11 11.62 38.62 -67.31
CA PRO A 11 10.74 39.13 -68.36
C PRO A 11 11.16 38.74 -69.78
N THR A 12 12.41 38.29 -69.98
CA THR A 12 12.89 37.83 -71.30
C THR A 12 12.72 36.33 -71.53
N SER A 13 12.32 35.55 -70.52
CA SER A 13 12.20 34.08 -70.64
C SER A 13 10.99 33.45 -69.94
N THR A 14 10.28 34.19 -69.10
CA THR A 14 8.99 33.79 -68.53
C THR A 14 7.89 34.38 -69.40
N SER A 15 7.16 33.53 -70.12
CA SER A 15 6.02 34.00 -70.93
C SER A 15 4.89 34.53 -70.03
N GLY A 16 3.96 35.28 -70.61
CA GLY A 16 2.76 35.72 -69.89
C GLY A 16 1.96 34.53 -69.33
N ASP A 17 1.92 33.43 -70.06
CA ASP A 17 1.22 32.20 -69.65
C ASP A 17 1.95 31.48 -68.51
N ASP A 18 3.29 31.46 -68.53
CA ASP A 18 4.09 30.92 -67.42
C ASP A 18 3.92 31.75 -66.15
N LEU A 19 3.90 33.09 -66.27
CA LEU A 19 3.69 34.00 -65.15
C LEU A 19 2.28 33.82 -64.56
N ALA A 20 1.25 33.75 -65.41
CA ALA A 20 -0.12 33.52 -64.97
C ALA A 20 -0.25 32.18 -64.24
N THR A 21 0.42 31.13 -64.72
CA THR A 21 0.44 29.80 -64.10
C THR A 21 1.08 29.84 -62.71
N LEU A 22 2.23 30.51 -62.57
CA LEU A 22 2.92 30.71 -61.29
C LEU A 22 2.04 31.48 -60.29
N LEU A 23 1.42 32.58 -60.72
CA LEU A 23 0.57 33.42 -59.88
C LEU A 23 -0.72 32.71 -59.44
N ASN A 24 -1.35 31.95 -60.35
CA ASN A 24 -2.54 31.16 -60.02
C ASN A 24 -2.19 30.04 -59.03
N GLY A 25 -1.09 29.32 -59.25
CA GLY A 25 -0.64 28.29 -58.31
C GLY A 25 -0.32 28.84 -56.91
N PHE A 26 0.29 30.03 -56.84
CA PHE A 26 0.50 30.71 -55.55
C PHE A 26 -0.82 31.14 -54.91
N LYS A 27 -1.72 31.75 -55.67
CA LYS A 27 -3.05 32.14 -55.21
C LYS A 27 -3.81 30.94 -54.65
N ASP A 28 -3.82 29.81 -55.36
CA ASP A 28 -4.55 28.62 -54.96
C ASP A 28 -3.96 28.01 -53.68
N ALA A 29 -2.63 27.94 -53.58
CA ALA A 29 -1.95 27.48 -52.37
C ALA A 29 -2.23 28.38 -51.16
N VAL A 30 -2.22 29.70 -51.33
CA VAL A 30 -2.53 30.65 -50.25
C VAL A 30 -4.01 30.58 -49.87
N ALA A 31 -4.91 30.54 -50.86
CA ALA A 31 -6.35 30.47 -50.65
C ALA A 31 -6.77 29.16 -49.98
N SER A 32 -6.06 28.05 -50.22
CA SER A 32 -6.30 26.77 -49.54
C SER A 32 -5.64 26.66 -48.18
N GLY A 33 -4.84 27.66 -47.75
CA GLY A 33 -4.06 27.59 -46.52
C GLY A 33 -2.92 26.57 -46.58
N PHE A 34 -2.33 26.36 -47.77
CA PHE A 34 -1.37 25.31 -48.08
C PHE A 34 -1.92 23.92 -47.75
N SER A 35 -3.17 23.63 -48.14
CA SER A 35 -3.78 22.31 -47.96
C SER A 35 -3.97 21.55 -49.27
N GLY A 36 -3.92 20.22 -49.21
CA GLY A 36 -4.15 19.33 -50.36
C GLY A 36 -3.82 17.87 -50.06
N THR A 37 -4.09 16.97 -51.01
CA THR A 37 -3.72 15.55 -50.90
C THR A 37 -2.24 15.29 -51.19
N ALA A 38 -1.51 16.32 -51.61
CA ALA A 38 -0.07 16.34 -51.81
C ALA A 38 0.49 17.70 -51.42
N ARG A 39 1.79 17.74 -51.05
CA ARG A 39 2.49 18.98 -50.72
C ARG A 39 2.43 19.96 -51.90
N PRO A 40 2.10 21.25 -51.68
CA PRO A 40 2.23 22.27 -52.71
C PRO A 40 3.66 22.29 -53.28
N PRO A 41 3.84 22.21 -54.61
CA PRO A 41 5.17 22.02 -55.23
C PRO A 41 6.14 23.18 -54.96
N ASN A 42 5.61 24.38 -54.68
CA ASN A 42 6.40 25.57 -54.38
C ASN A 42 6.79 25.69 -52.90
N LEU A 43 6.35 24.76 -52.04
CA LEU A 43 6.69 24.78 -50.62
C LEU A 43 8.18 24.46 -50.43
N GLN A 44 8.91 25.39 -49.84
CA GLN A 44 10.34 25.25 -49.56
C GLN A 44 10.57 24.51 -48.25
N ALA A 45 11.80 23.98 -48.07
CA ALA A 45 12.25 23.42 -46.80
C ALA A 45 12.02 24.44 -45.66
N GLY A 46 11.49 23.98 -44.53
CA GLY A 46 11.04 24.85 -43.45
C GLY A 46 9.57 25.28 -43.54
N GLY A 47 8.89 24.98 -44.65
CA GLY A 47 7.49 25.30 -44.85
C GLY A 47 6.54 24.27 -44.24
N TYR A 48 5.28 24.69 -44.05
CA TYR A 48 4.22 23.85 -43.50
C TYR A 48 3.06 23.72 -44.46
N TRP A 49 2.36 22.59 -44.39
CA TRP A 49 1.16 22.33 -45.18
C TRP A 49 0.22 21.36 -44.46
N ILE A 50 -1.03 21.33 -44.90
CA ILE A 50 -2.07 20.45 -44.36
C ILE A 50 -2.35 19.35 -45.38
N ASP A 51 -2.05 18.11 -44.99
CA ASP A 51 -2.40 16.92 -45.75
C ASP A 51 -3.87 16.56 -45.53
N THR A 52 -4.63 16.55 -46.64
CA THR A 52 -6.06 16.23 -46.69
C THR A 52 -6.36 14.86 -47.29
N SER A 53 -5.34 14.04 -47.57
CA SER A 53 -5.50 12.70 -48.18
C SER A 53 -6.43 11.76 -47.41
N LEU A 54 -6.54 11.94 -46.09
CA LEU A 54 -7.41 11.19 -45.19
C LEU A 54 -8.59 12.01 -44.64
N ALA A 55 -8.90 13.16 -45.24
CA ALA A 55 -9.93 14.07 -44.71
C ALA A 55 -11.36 13.51 -44.81
N ALA A 56 -11.58 12.49 -45.65
CA ALA A 56 -12.88 11.86 -45.86
C ALA A 56 -13.06 10.61 -44.96
N SER A 57 -14.27 10.05 -44.99
CA SER A 57 -14.58 8.77 -44.35
C SER A 57 -13.67 7.66 -44.88
N PRO A 58 -13.16 6.74 -44.03
CA PRO A 58 -13.50 6.57 -42.62
C PRO A 58 -12.61 7.35 -41.62
N ASP A 59 -11.54 7.99 -42.09
CA ASP A 59 -10.47 8.48 -41.21
C ASP A 59 -10.71 9.91 -40.67
N PHE A 60 -11.34 10.78 -41.47
CA PHE A 60 -11.67 12.16 -41.11
C PHE A 60 -10.48 12.98 -40.56
N LEU A 61 -9.28 12.75 -41.09
CA LEU A 61 -8.03 13.27 -40.54
C LEU A 61 -7.41 14.35 -41.43
N LEU A 62 -7.11 15.50 -40.83
CA LEU A 62 -6.25 16.54 -41.39
C LEU A 62 -4.90 16.49 -40.68
N THR A 63 -3.79 16.38 -41.41
CA THR A 63 -2.46 16.29 -40.79
C THR A 63 -1.61 17.49 -41.15
N TYR A 64 -1.16 18.23 -40.14
CA TYR A 64 -0.20 19.31 -40.31
C TYR A 64 1.22 18.74 -40.44
N LYS A 65 1.88 19.06 -41.55
CA LYS A 65 3.20 18.55 -41.89
C LYS A 65 4.21 19.68 -42.06
N PHE A 66 5.43 19.45 -41.56
CA PHE A 66 6.62 20.27 -41.77
C PHE A 66 7.49 19.65 -42.86
N TYR A 67 7.79 20.41 -43.91
CA TYR A 67 8.65 19.93 -44.98
C TYR A 67 10.12 20.22 -44.67
N THR A 68 10.95 19.18 -44.60
CA THR A 68 12.39 19.29 -44.27
C THR A 68 13.27 19.62 -45.48
N GLY A 69 12.70 19.66 -46.69
CA GLY A 69 13.44 19.71 -47.95
C GLY A 69 13.61 18.36 -48.63
N THR A 70 13.35 17.26 -47.92
CA THR A 70 13.37 15.90 -48.47
C THR A 70 12.15 15.07 -48.05
N SER A 71 11.61 15.33 -46.86
CA SER A 71 10.49 14.59 -46.29
C SER A 71 9.44 15.52 -45.68
N ASP A 72 8.18 15.07 -45.69
CA ASP A 72 7.11 15.70 -44.95
C ASP A 72 6.97 15.03 -43.57
N VAL A 73 7.32 15.76 -42.52
CA VAL A 73 7.25 15.29 -41.14
C VAL A 73 5.91 15.70 -40.54
N PRO A 74 5.03 14.75 -40.15
CA PRO A 74 3.79 15.09 -39.46
C PRO A 74 4.11 15.63 -38.06
N VAL A 75 3.39 16.69 -37.64
CA VAL A 75 3.59 17.34 -36.34
C VAL A 75 2.37 17.13 -35.46
N PHE A 76 1.18 17.36 -35.99
CA PHE A 76 -0.08 17.06 -35.34
C PHE A 76 -1.16 16.76 -36.36
N SER A 77 -2.22 16.08 -35.93
CA SER A 77 -3.39 15.81 -36.75
C SER A 77 -4.66 16.22 -36.03
N ILE A 78 -5.69 16.58 -36.79
CA ILE A 78 -7.02 16.94 -36.30
C ILE A 78 -8.02 15.98 -36.91
N ASN A 79 -8.81 15.31 -36.08
CA ASN A 79 -9.97 14.55 -36.53
C ASN A 79 -11.16 15.50 -36.65
N THR A 80 -11.62 15.75 -37.87
CA THR A 80 -12.66 16.74 -38.17
C THR A 80 -14.06 16.28 -37.75
N SER A 81 -14.27 14.98 -37.53
CA SER A 81 -15.55 14.45 -37.05
C SER A 81 -15.74 14.62 -35.53
N THR A 82 -14.64 14.58 -34.77
CA THR A 82 -14.66 14.69 -33.29
C THR A 82 -14.13 16.02 -32.76
N GLY A 83 -13.41 16.79 -33.59
CA GLY A 83 -12.75 18.03 -33.20
C GLY A 83 -11.48 17.82 -32.36
N LEU A 84 -11.00 16.59 -32.22
CA LEU A 84 -9.84 16.25 -31.40
C LEU A 84 -8.53 16.45 -32.19
N ALA A 85 -7.52 17.02 -31.54
CA ALA A 85 -6.17 17.15 -32.08
C ALA A 85 -5.18 16.25 -31.32
N GLY A 86 -4.23 15.65 -32.03
CA GLY A 86 -3.18 14.82 -31.46
C GLY A 86 -1.81 15.15 -32.03
N VAL A 87 -0.77 15.15 -31.18
CA VAL A 87 0.63 15.30 -31.63
C VAL A 87 1.07 13.98 -32.28
N VAL A 88 1.72 14.08 -33.44
CA VAL A 88 2.22 12.92 -34.18
C VAL A 88 3.72 12.78 -33.94
N GLY A 89 4.14 11.60 -33.46
CA GLY A 89 5.54 11.21 -33.37
C GLY A 89 6.30 11.80 -32.18
N ALA A 90 6.22 11.14 -31.03
CA ALA A 90 7.30 11.23 -30.04
C ALA A 90 8.41 10.26 -30.49
N LEU A 91 9.60 10.77 -30.82
CA LEU A 91 10.69 9.96 -31.37
C LEU A 91 11.34 9.02 -30.34
N THR A 92 11.32 9.38 -29.06
CA THR A 92 11.80 8.54 -27.95
C THR A 92 11.00 8.81 -26.67
N ASP A 93 10.92 10.09 -26.27
CA ASP A 93 10.33 10.54 -25.02
C ASP A 93 9.28 11.63 -25.27
N PHE A 94 8.31 11.74 -24.36
CA PHE A 94 7.34 12.84 -24.31
C PHE A 94 7.40 13.46 -22.92
N ASP A 95 8.09 14.60 -22.83
CA ASP A 95 8.28 15.32 -21.57
C ASP A 95 7.45 16.61 -21.55
N ILE A 96 6.72 16.82 -20.45
CA ILE A 96 6.10 18.11 -20.12
C ILE A 96 6.93 18.74 -19.00
N THR A 97 7.72 19.78 -19.31
CA THR A 97 8.63 20.43 -18.37
C THR A 97 8.29 21.91 -18.15
N LYS A 98 8.18 22.33 -16.89
CA LYS A 98 8.21 23.74 -16.47
C LYS A 98 9.53 24.00 -15.75
N ALA A 99 10.33 24.94 -16.25
CA ALA A 99 11.48 25.49 -15.54
C ALA A 99 11.13 26.91 -15.07
N SER A 100 11.07 27.13 -13.76
CA SER A 100 10.75 28.43 -13.16
C SER A 100 11.26 28.51 -11.72
N ASP A 101 11.50 29.73 -11.23
CA ASP A 101 11.86 30.05 -9.84
C ASP A 101 10.61 30.30 -8.95
N ASP A 102 9.43 29.90 -9.42
CA ASP A 102 8.16 30.09 -8.72
C ASP A 102 7.92 29.01 -7.64
N ALA A 103 7.18 29.36 -6.59
CA ALA A 103 6.77 28.41 -5.55
C ALA A 103 5.78 27.32 -6.05
N VAL A 104 5.09 27.57 -7.16
CA VAL A 104 4.13 26.63 -7.75
C VAL A 104 4.81 25.86 -8.89
N GLY A 105 4.88 24.53 -8.74
CA GLY A 105 5.44 23.63 -9.75
C GLY A 105 4.58 23.48 -11.02
N ALA A 106 4.96 22.58 -11.91
CA ALA A 106 4.13 22.19 -13.04
C ALA A 106 2.83 21.54 -12.54
N VAL A 107 1.68 21.99 -13.06
CA VAL A 107 0.37 21.40 -12.74
C VAL A 107 -0.25 20.88 -14.03
N LEU A 108 -0.53 19.58 -14.07
CA LEU A 108 -1.35 18.96 -15.10
C LEU A 108 -2.80 18.90 -14.60
N ASN A 109 -3.66 19.74 -15.18
CA ASN A 109 -5.06 19.82 -14.79
C ASN A 109 -5.93 18.97 -15.72
N PHE A 110 -6.77 18.13 -15.12
CA PHE A 110 -7.89 17.48 -15.80
C PHE A 110 -9.17 18.20 -15.38
N PHE A 111 -9.93 18.70 -16.35
CA PHE A 111 -11.21 19.36 -16.12
C PHE A 111 -12.29 18.61 -16.90
N LYS A 112 -13.26 18.04 -16.18
CA LYS A 112 -14.44 17.41 -16.76
C LYS A 112 -15.63 18.34 -16.64
N GLU A 113 -16.26 18.59 -17.77
CA GLU A 113 -17.58 19.24 -17.86
C GLU A 113 -18.54 18.29 -18.57
N ARG A 114 -19.79 18.22 -18.09
CA ARG A 114 -20.86 17.50 -18.81
C ARG A 114 -21.49 18.45 -19.82
N LEU A 115 -21.72 17.98 -21.05
CA LEU A 115 -22.40 18.78 -22.09
C LEU A 115 -23.88 19.08 -21.78
N ALA A 116 -24.47 18.40 -20.79
CA ALA A 116 -25.87 18.55 -20.41
C ALA A 116 -26.03 19.10 -18.99
N GLY A 117 -27.14 19.78 -18.72
CA GLY A 117 -27.45 20.37 -17.43
C GLY A 117 -26.58 21.60 -17.11
N THR A 118 -26.11 21.71 -15.87
CA THR A 118 -25.25 22.79 -15.38
C THR A 118 -23.75 22.51 -15.57
N GLY A 119 -23.38 21.46 -16.32
CA GLY A 119 -21.98 21.04 -16.49
C GLY A 119 -21.39 20.26 -15.31
N ALA A 120 -22.10 20.16 -14.19
CA ALA A 120 -21.62 19.52 -12.96
C ALA A 120 -21.35 18.01 -13.11
N THR A 121 -20.23 17.56 -12.56
CA THR A 121 -19.88 16.14 -12.46
C THR A 121 -20.79 15.41 -11.49
N GLN A 122 -21.05 14.14 -11.76
CA GLN A 122 -21.91 13.24 -10.98
C GLN A 122 -21.08 12.15 -10.28
N VAL A 123 -21.68 11.49 -9.29
CA VAL A 123 -21.06 10.32 -8.63
C VAL A 123 -20.66 9.28 -9.68
N GLY A 124 -19.41 8.83 -9.62
CA GLY A 124 -18.88 7.83 -10.55
C GLY A 124 -18.34 8.38 -11.86
N ASP A 125 -18.41 9.69 -12.09
CA ASP A 125 -17.76 10.31 -13.24
C ASP A 125 -16.23 10.21 -13.14
N ASP A 126 -15.59 9.69 -14.19
CA ASP A 126 -14.13 9.73 -14.33
C ASP A 126 -13.69 11.18 -14.64
N LEU A 127 -13.03 11.83 -13.69
CA LEU A 127 -12.56 13.23 -13.77
C LEU A 127 -11.28 13.35 -14.60
N GLY A 128 -10.45 12.32 -14.56
CA GLY A 128 -9.20 12.20 -15.30
C GLY A 128 -8.73 10.76 -15.30
N VAL A 129 -8.17 10.31 -16.44
CA VAL A 129 -7.75 8.93 -16.65
C VAL A 129 -6.37 8.91 -17.30
N LEU A 130 -5.46 8.12 -16.74
CA LEU A 130 -4.20 7.74 -17.35
C LEU A 130 -4.24 6.24 -17.68
N ASN A 131 -4.18 5.93 -18.98
CA ASN A 131 -4.15 4.56 -19.49
C ASN A 131 -2.73 4.18 -19.89
N PHE A 132 -2.30 2.99 -19.49
CA PHE A 132 -1.05 2.38 -19.92
C PHE A 132 -1.37 1.24 -20.88
N TYR A 133 -0.84 1.33 -22.09
CA TYR A 133 -1.13 0.37 -23.16
C TYR A 133 0.06 -0.55 -23.41
N THR A 134 -0.24 -1.83 -23.64
CA THR A 134 0.65 -2.79 -24.32
C THR A 134 0.06 -3.14 -25.69
N LYS A 135 0.81 -3.85 -26.54
CA LYS A 135 0.26 -4.49 -27.73
C LYS A 135 0.11 -5.99 -27.47
N ASP A 136 -0.97 -6.57 -27.98
CA ASP A 136 -1.08 -8.03 -28.07
C ASP A 136 -0.29 -8.60 -29.25
N ASP A 137 -0.36 -9.92 -29.41
CA ASP A 137 0.27 -10.67 -30.49
C ASP A 137 -0.35 -10.41 -31.87
N THR A 138 -1.53 -9.77 -31.94
CA THR A 138 -2.15 -9.26 -33.16
C THR A 138 -1.72 -7.83 -33.51
N GLY A 139 -0.97 -7.18 -32.62
CA GLY A 139 -0.56 -5.79 -32.74
C GLY A 139 -1.60 -4.77 -32.26
N SER A 140 -2.71 -5.23 -31.69
CA SER A 140 -3.79 -4.38 -31.17
C SER A 140 -3.41 -3.80 -29.81
N PRO A 141 -3.69 -2.50 -29.55
CA PRO A 141 -3.42 -1.90 -28.26
C PRO A 141 -4.41 -2.41 -27.20
N ILE A 142 -3.89 -2.83 -26.05
CA ILE A 142 -4.66 -3.26 -24.89
C ILE A 142 -4.27 -2.41 -23.69
N ILE A 143 -5.24 -1.97 -22.89
CA ILE A 143 -4.97 -1.28 -21.62
C ILE A 143 -4.51 -2.32 -20.59
N SER A 144 -3.26 -2.26 -20.20
CA SER A 144 -2.66 -3.17 -19.20
C SER A 144 -2.88 -2.65 -17.78
N ALA A 145 -2.84 -1.33 -17.61
CA ALA A 145 -3.10 -0.66 -16.34
C ALA A 145 -3.79 0.68 -16.55
N ARG A 146 -4.53 1.12 -15.53
CA ARG A 146 -5.20 2.42 -15.53
C ARG A 146 -5.13 3.07 -14.16
N MET A 147 -4.85 4.36 -14.14
CA MET A 147 -5.07 5.22 -12.97
C MET A 147 -6.18 6.20 -13.28
N LYS A 148 -7.13 6.39 -12.37
CA LYS A 148 -8.23 7.35 -12.57
C LYS A 148 -8.62 8.07 -11.30
N ALA A 149 -8.99 9.33 -11.44
CA ALA A 149 -9.69 10.11 -10.43
C ALA A 149 -11.19 10.03 -10.71
N VAL A 150 -11.98 9.62 -9.73
CA VAL A 150 -13.42 9.39 -9.87
C VAL A 150 -14.17 10.28 -8.89
N SER A 151 -15.23 10.93 -9.35
CA SER A 151 -16.08 11.77 -8.50
C SER A 151 -16.79 10.91 -7.44
N ALA A 152 -16.60 11.24 -6.17
CA ALA A 152 -17.27 10.61 -5.04
C ALA A 152 -18.69 11.15 -4.83
N ASN A 153 -18.93 12.38 -5.28
CA ASN A 153 -20.19 13.12 -5.06
C ASN A 153 -20.67 13.72 -6.38
N ALA A 154 -21.95 14.11 -6.42
CA ALA A 154 -22.40 15.08 -7.41
C ALA A 154 -21.89 16.47 -6.97
N THR A 155 -21.06 17.09 -7.81
CA THR A 155 -20.36 18.32 -7.41
C THR A 155 -21.35 19.49 -7.33
N THR A 156 -21.26 20.23 -6.24
CA THR A 156 -22.01 21.47 -6.00
C THR A 156 -21.06 22.58 -5.54
N SER A 157 -21.57 23.79 -5.32
CA SER A 157 -20.77 24.91 -4.79
C SER A 157 -20.23 24.69 -3.37
N SER A 158 -20.78 23.72 -2.62
CA SER A 158 -20.39 23.44 -1.22
C SER A 158 -19.91 22.01 -0.98
N GLN A 159 -20.00 21.13 -1.98
CA GLN A 159 -19.62 19.72 -1.87
C GLN A 159 -18.89 19.28 -3.14
N ALA A 160 -17.64 18.84 -2.96
CA ALA A 160 -16.86 18.17 -3.98
C ALA A 160 -16.05 17.07 -3.28
N GLY A 161 -15.89 15.93 -3.96
CA GLY A 161 -15.16 14.79 -3.44
C GLY A 161 -14.72 13.91 -4.59
N ALA A 162 -13.54 13.32 -4.46
CA ALA A 162 -13.01 12.37 -5.43
C ALA A 162 -12.19 11.30 -4.73
N TYR A 163 -12.03 10.17 -5.40
CA TYR A 163 -11.14 9.10 -4.99
C TYR A 163 -10.25 8.68 -6.16
N LEU A 164 -9.09 8.11 -5.84
CA LEU A 164 -8.16 7.57 -6.83
C LEU A 164 -8.32 6.06 -6.90
N VAL A 165 -8.31 5.52 -8.12
CA VAL A 165 -8.42 4.09 -8.40
C VAL A 165 -7.25 3.63 -9.27
N PHE A 166 -6.73 2.46 -8.94
CA PHE A 166 -5.70 1.75 -9.68
C PHE A 166 -6.28 0.44 -10.19
N GLU A 167 -6.32 0.28 -11.51
CA GLU A 167 -6.83 -0.91 -12.20
C GLU A 167 -5.70 -1.58 -12.98
N GLU A 168 -5.74 -2.91 -13.05
CA GLU A 168 -4.83 -3.71 -13.85
C GLU A 168 -5.62 -4.80 -14.58
N ILE A 169 -5.16 -5.18 -15.77
CA ILE A 169 -5.71 -6.30 -16.50
C ILE A 169 -5.39 -7.60 -15.76
N ASN A 170 -6.41 -8.41 -15.49
CA ASN A 170 -6.18 -9.73 -14.93
C ASN A 170 -5.60 -10.64 -16.01
N THR A 171 -4.42 -11.21 -15.77
CA THR A 171 -3.75 -12.15 -16.68
C THR A 171 -4.64 -13.33 -17.09
N ASN A 172 -5.55 -13.75 -16.21
CA ASN A 172 -6.39 -14.93 -16.44
C ASN A 172 -7.72 -14.62 -17.14
N THR A 173 -8.19 -13.36 -17.14
CA THR A 173 -9.50 -13.00 -17.71
C THR A 173 -9.44 -11.93 -18.79
N GLY A 174 -8.30 -11.26 -18.96
CA GLY A 174 -8.15 -10.15 -19.91
C GLY A 174 -8.98 -8.91 -19.57
N ALA A 175 -9.64 -8.89 -18.40
CA ALA A 175 -10.47 -7.77 -17.98
C ALA A 175 -9.72 -6.90 -16.96
N LEU A 176 -9.86 -5.58 -17.12
CA LEU A 176 -9.44 -4.60 -16.11
C LEU A 176 -10.21 -4.84 -14.80
N SER A 177 -9.48 -4.83 -13.69
CA SER A 177 -10.04 -4.97 -12.36
C SER A 177 -9.33 -4.02 -11.42
N GLU A 178 -10.12 -3.38 -10.56
CA GLU A 178 -9.60 -2.55 -9.49
C GLU A 178 -8.72 -3.38 -8.54
N LYS A 179 -7.49 -2.91 -8.33
CA LYS A 179 -6.51 -3.50 -7.41
C LYS A 179 -6.39 -2.71 -6.12
N ALA A 180 -6.44 -1.38 -6.23
CA ALA A 180 -6.35 -0.50 -5.08
C ALA A 180 -7.11 0.81 -5.28
N ARG A 181 -7.43 1.47 -4.16
CA ARG A 181 -8.00 2.81 -4.15
C ARG A 181 -7.54 3.65 -2.96
N LEU A 182 -7.57 4.97 -3.14
CA LEU A 182 -7.47 5.97 -2.08
C LEU A 182 -8.80 6.75 -2.00
N ILE A 183 -9.54 6.59 -0.91
CA ILE A 183 -10.84 7.24 -0.69
C ILE A 183 -10.97 7.69 0.76
N ASP A 184 -11.39 8.92 1.01
CA ASP A 184 -11.61 9.48 2.36
C ASP A 184 -10.42 9.30 3.33
N GLY A 185 -9.19 9.46 2.82
CA GLY A 185 -7.96 9.26 3.59
C GLY A 185 -7.63 7.79 3.88
N LYS A 186 -8.31 6.85 3.22
CA LYS A 186 -8.13 5.41 3.37
C LYS A 186 -7.46 4.81 2.13
N TRP A 187 -6.35 4.11 2.32
CA TRP A 187 -5.74 3.26 1.31
C TRP A 187 -6.32 1.84 1.40
N ALA A 188 -6.79 1.32 0.28
CA ALA A 188 -7.40 0.00 0.22
C ALA A 188 -6.79 -0.84 -0.90
N VAL A 189 -6.49 -2.10 -0.62
CA VAL A 189 -6.09 -3.10 -1.62
C VAL A 189 -7.11 -4.23 -1.64
N GLY A 190 -7.62 -4.56 -2.83
CA GLY A 190 -8.58 -5.66 -3.04
C GLY A 190 -10.02 -5.39 -2.56
N THR A 191 -10.37 -4.16 -2.21
CA THR A 191 -11.74 -3.77 -1.81
C THR A 191 -12.11 -2.37 -2.27
N THR A 192 -13.38 -2.18 -2.64
CA THR A 192 -13.93 -0.87 -3.03
C THR A 192 -14.49 -0.08 -1.85
N SER A 193 -14.65 -0.71 -0.68
CA SER A 193 -15.33 -0.13 0.49
C SER A 193 -14.47 -0.30 1.75
N PRO A 194 -13.36 0.45 1.89
CA PRO A 194 -12.49 0.34 3.06
C PRO A 194 -13.16 0.84 4.34
N SER A 195 -13.10 0.02 5.38
CA SER A 195 -13.57 0.35 6.73
C SER A 195 -12.52 1.09 7.58
N THR A 196 -11.23 0.94 7.25
CA THR A 196 -10.07 1.46 8.03
C THR A 196 -9.16 2.34 7.16
N THR A 197 -8.20 3.03 7.77
CA THR A 197 -7.23 3.94 7.09
C THR A 197 -6.26 3.21 6.15
N SER A 198 -5.83 2.01 6.53
CA SER A 198 -5.17 1.04 5.62
C SER A 198 -5.94 -0.26 5.70
N HIS A 199 -6.43 -0.76 4.56
CA HIS A 199 -7.23 -1.97 4.48
C HIS A 199 -6.65 -2.90 3.40
N VAL A 200 -6.36 -4.15 3.77
CA VAL A 200 -5.99 -5.21 2.82
C VAL A 200 -7.03 -6.31 2.92
N LYS A 201 -7.71 -6.62 1.80
CA LYS A 201 -8.61 -7.77 1.70
C LYS A 201 -7.88 -8.93 1.04
N GLY A 202 -7.83 -10.09 1.70
CA GLY A 202 -7.16 -11.29 1.17
C GLY A 202 -6.35 -12.02 2.25
N SER A 203 -5.25 -12.66 1.85
CA SER A 203 -4.42 -13.52 2.72
C SER A 203 -3.55 -12.78 3.74
N GLY A 204 -3.59 -11.44 3.75
CA GLY A 204 -2.89 -10.61 4.74
C GLY A 204 -1.79 -9.74 4.13
N GLN A 205 -0.96 -9.18 5.01
CA GLN A 205 0.22 -8.40 4.66
C GLN A 205 1.47 -9.21 4.98
N THR A 206 2.35 -9.39 4.00
CA THR A 206 3.68 -9.99 4.20
C THR A 206 4.71 -8.88 4.32
N ILE A 207 5.62 -9.02 5.29
CA ILE A 207 6.77 -8.13 5.47
C ILE A 207 8.01 -9.01 5.44
N GLU A 208 8.81 -8.88 4.38
CA GLU A 208 9.95 -9.75 4.09
C GLU A 208 11.20 -8.90 3.75
N ASN A 209 12.38 -9.41 4.13
CA ASN A 209 13.67 -8.88 3.71
C ASN A 209 14.47 -9.99 3.03
N GLU A 210 14.37 -10.07 1.70
CA GLU A 210 15.12 -11.02 0.90
C GLU A 210 16.52 -10.46 0.60
N SER A 211 17.48 -10.70 1.52
CA SER A 211 18.86 -10.25 1.36
C SER A 211 19.86 -11.18 2.05
N ASN A 212 21.11 -11.18 1.57
CA ASN A 212 22.23 -11.90 2.21
C ASN A 212 22.83 -11.13 3.41
N THR A 213 22.06 -10.25 4.05
CA THR A 213 22.51 -9.46 5.20
C THR A 213 22.12 -10.12 6.52
N THR A 214 22.73 -9.70 7.62
CA THR A 214 22.35 -10.17 8.96
C THR A 214 21.08 -9.49 9.51
N THR A 215 20.50 -8.54 8.77
CA THR A 215 19.37 -7.74 9.22
C THR A 215 18.06 -8.39 8.76
N GLY A 216 17.13 -8.66 9.68
CA GLY A 216 15.80 -9.16 9.35
C GLY A 216 14.83 -8.06 8.89
N ALA A 217 13.66 -8.47 8.40
CA ALA A 217 12.56 -7.54 8.16
C ALA A 217 12.07 -6.95 9.50
N LEU A 218 11.78 -5.64 9.53
CA LEU A 218 11.48 -4.92 10.77
C LEU A 218 10.13 -4.20 10.68
N VAL A 219 9.31 -4.36 11.72
CA VAL A 219 8.20 -3.47 12.03
C VAL A 219 8.56 -2.66 13.26
N ALA A 220 8.86 -1.38 13.08
CA ALA A 220 9.19 -0.48 14.19
C ALA A 220 7.98 0.37 14.56
N ARG A 221 7.62 0.36 15.85
CA ARG A 221 6.66 1.29 16.43
C ARG A 221 7.38 2.31 17.31
N LYS A 222 7.05 3.58 17.14
CA LYS A 222 7.63 4.67 17.91
C LYS A 222 6.56 5.66 18.31
N LYS A 223 6.49 5.95 19.61
CA LYS A 223 5.75 7.08 20.14
C LYS A 223 6.68 8.28 20.31
N ARG A 224 6.18 9.45 19.99
CA ARG A 224 6.76 10.74 20.35
C ARG A 224 5.62 11.69 20.66
N ARG A 225 5.73 12.47 21.74
CA ARG A 225 4.78 13.54 22.04
C ARG A 225 5.05 14.76 21.15
N THR A 226 4.02 15.50 20.76
CA THR A 226 4.19 16.75 20.00
C THR A 226 4.54 17.95 20.90
N ALA A 227 4.33 17.81 22.21
CA ALA A 227 4.69 18.79 23.24
C ALA A 227 5.73 18.20 24.20
N GLY A 228 6.33 19.06 25.03
CA GLY A 228 7.23 18.64 26.12
C GLY A 228 8.52 17.96 25.64
N GLY A 229 9.11 18.41 24.53
CA GLY A 229 10.35 17.85 23.99
C GLY A 229 10.21 16.45 23.37
N GLY A 230 8.99 15.92 23.27
CA GLY A 230 8.70 14.63 22.65
C GLY A 230 8.95 13.40 23.52
N GLN A 231 9.16 13.60 24.82
CA GLN A 231 9.36 12.56 25.81
C GLN A 231 8.18 11.57 25.87
N VAL A 232 8.47 10.28 26.04
CA VAL A 232 7.47 9.25 26.42
C VAL A 232 7.40 9.24 27.95
N LEU A 233 6.20 9.30 28.52
CA LEU A 233 5.98 9.35 29.97
C LEU A 233 5.57 7.99 30.53
N ASN A 234 5.74 7.79 31.84
CA ASN A 234 5.29 6.59 32.53
C ASN A 234 3.79 6.32 32.25
N GLY A 235 3.46 5.08 31.91
CA GLY A 235 2.11 4.66 31.55
C GLY A 235 1.70 4.98 30.11
N ASP A 236 2.54 5.65 29.32
CA ASP A 236 2.28 5.83 27.90
C ASP A 236 2.30 4.47 27.17
N SER A 237 1.21 4.10 26.49
CA SER A 237 1.27 3.05 25.48
C SER A 237 2.14 3.53 24.31
N ILE A 238 3.14 2.73 23.95
CA ILE A 238 4.11 2.97 22.87
C ILE A 238 3.59 2.36 21.57
N GLY A 239 2.91 1.22 21.67
CA GLY A 239 2.27 0.55 20.54
C GLY A 239 1.48 -0.66 21.01
N THR A 240 0.42 -0.96 20.27
CA THR A 240 -0.49 -2.09 20.57
C THR A 240 -0.71 -2.90 19.31
N ASP A 241 -0.55 -4.22 19.42
CA ASP A 241 -1.11 -5.17 18.47
C ASP A 241 -2.48 -5.60 18.98
N THR A 242 -3.49 -5.49 18.13
CA THR A 242 -4.86 -5.86 18.45
C THR A 242 -5.35 -6.86 17.42
N TRP A 243 -5.91 -7.96 17.91
CA TRP A 243 -6.59 -8.95 17.09
C TRP A 243 -8.09 -8.87 17.40
N SER A 244 -8.88 -8.86 16.34
CA SER A 244 -10.33 -8.85 16.38
C SER A 244 -10.85 -10.05 15.58
N SER A 245 -12.06 -10.48 15.88
CA SER A 245 -12.75 -11.54 15.14
C SER A 245 -14.21 -11.16 14.92
N THR A 246 -15.02 -12.07 14.38
CA THR A 246 -16.48 -11.92 14.36
C THR A 246 -17.13 -13.04 15.15
N ASP A 247 -18.35 -12.84 15.61
CA ASP A 247 -19.19 -13.91 16.14
C ASP A 247 -19.86 -14.72 15.01
N SER A 248 -20.71 -15.69 15.39
CA SER A 248 -21.44 -16.54 14.45
C SER A 248 -22.55 -15.81 13.67
N ALA A 249 -22.97 -14.62 14.14
CA ALA A 249 -23.90 -13.74 13.43
C ALA A 249 -23.16 -12.75 12.51
N GLY A 250 -21.82 -12.76 12.51
CA GLY A 250 -20.98 -11.86 11.75
C GLY A 250 -20.78 -10.50 12.40
N ALA A 251 -21.16 -10.33 13.67
CA ALA A 251 -20.89 -9.09 14.40
C ALA A 251 -19.42 -9.01 14.81
N ASP A 252 -18.83 -7.82 14.70
CA ASP A 252 -17.43 -7.59 15.04
C ASP A 252 -17.18 -7.74 16.56
N LEU A 253 -16.24 -8.60 16.90
CA LEU A 253 -15.66 -8.77 18.22
C LEU A 253 -14.30 -8.06 18.26
N ALA A 254 -14.32 -6.79 18.65
CA ALA A 254 -13.11 -6.00 18.80
C ALA A 254 -12.24 -6.51 19.96
N SER A 255 -10.92 -6.50 19.76
CA SER A 255 -9.91 -6.71 20.81
C SER A 255 -10.05 -8.05 21.55
N VAL A 256 -10.16 -9.17 20.83
CA VAL A 256 -10.21 -10.50 21.46
C VAL A 256 -8.86 -10.89 22.09
N PHE A 257 -7.76 -10.37 21.52
CA PHE A 257 -6.40 -10.53 22.02
C PHE A 257 -5.62 -9.24 21.76
N GLU A 258 -4.74 -8.86 22.69
CA GLU A 258 -3.90 -7.68 22.57
C GLU A 258 -2.49 -7.94 23.10
N ILE A 259 -1.49 -7.34 22.47
CA ILE A 259 -0.15 -7.15 23.04
C ILE A 259 0.10 -5.66 23.11
N ASP A 260 0.20 -5.12 24.32
CA ASP A 260 0.36 -3.69 24.57
C ASP A 260 1.74 -3.41 25.15
N VAL A 261 2.53 -2.59 24.47
CA VAL A 261 3.86 -2.18 24.95
C VAL A 261 3.72 -0.82 25.62
N VAL A 262 4.04 -0.75 26.91
CA VAL A 262 3.81 0.41 27.76
C VAL A 262 5.11 0.84 28.43
N ALA A 263 5.34 2.17 28.51
CA ALA A 263 6.43 2.72 29.29
C ALA A 263 6.19 2.52 30.80
N THR A 264 7.19 2.06 31.53
CA THR A 264 7.11 1.85 32.99
C THR A 264 7.72 2.99 33.79
N GLU A 265 8.32 3.96 33.10
CA GLU A 265 8.93 5.17 33.64
C GLU A 265 8.95 6.25 32.55
N ASP A 266 9.31 7.49 32.93
CA ASP A 266 9.54 8.56 31.97
C ASP A 266 10.83 8.29 31.20
N HIS A 267 10.76 8.23 29.87
CA HIS A 267 11.91 7.91 29.05
C HIS A 267 12.85 9.11 28.95
N THR A 268 14.14 8.89 29.19
CA THR A 268 15.22 9.89 29.05
C THR A 268 16.38 9.29 28.26
N SER A 269 17.57 9.89 28.29
CA SER A 269 18.78 9.28 27.73
C SER A 269 19.28 8.08 28.54
N VAL A 270 18.84 7.92 29.80
CA VAL A 270 19.31 6.87 30.72
C VAL A 270 18.18 6.03 31.34
N ALA A 271 16.92 6.37 31.07
CA ALA A 271 15.73 5.66 31.55
C ALA A 271 14.87 5.28 30.34
N GLN A 272 14.60 4.00 30.12
CA GLN A 272 13.80 3.51 28.99
C GLN A 272 12.99 2.26 29.36
N GLY A 273 12.63 2.12 30.63
CA GLY A 273 11.83 1.01 31.13
C GLY A 273 10.55 0.83 30.31
N THR A 274 10.34 -0.39 29.84
CA THR A 274 9.14 -0.80 29.11
C THR A 274 8.70 -2.17 29.55
N ARG A 275 7.41 -2.44 29.40
CA ARG A 275 6.86 -3.79 29.53
C ARG A 275 5.90 -4.08 28.38
N ALA A 276 5.75 -5.35 28.04
CA ALA A 276 4.71 -5.85 27.17
C ALA A 276 3.63 -6.57 28.01
N ASP A 277 2.38 -6.12 27.90
CA ASP A 277 1.22 -6.71 28.54
C ASP A 277 0.47 -7.56 27.50
N ILE A 278 0.41 -8.88 27.71
CA ILE A 278 -0.40 -9.81 26.91
C ILE A 278 -1.79 -9.88 27.52
N LYS A 279 -2.81 -9.46 26.77
CA LYS A 279 -4.19 -9.35 27.24
C LYS A 279 -5.13 -10.23 26.44
N VAL A 280 -6.12 -10.81 27.12
CA VAL A 280 -7.16 -11.66 26.51
C VAL A 280 -8.53 -11.16 26.96
N LYS A 281 -9.48 -11.04 26.03
CA LYS A 281 -10.88 -10.79 26.36
C LYS A 281 -11.60 -12.11 26.60
N LYS A 282 -11.91 -12.40 27.86
CA LYS A 282 -12.64 -13.62 28.24
C LYS A 282 -14.07 -13.58 27.69
N THR A 283 -14.65 -14.74 27.44
CA THR A 283 -16.06 -14.86 27.01
C THR A 283 -16.98 -14.12 27.98
N GLY A 284 -17.84 -13.24 27.43
CA GLY A 284 -18.77 -12.43 28.22
C GLY A 284 -18.15 -11.19 28.89
N ALA A 285 -16.82 -11.00 28.82
CA ALA A 285 -16.19 -9.80 29.35
C ALA A 285 -16.32 -8.62 28.37
N SER A 286 -16.51 -7.42 28.90
CA SER A 286 -16.53 -6.18 28.12
C SER A 286 -15.13 -5.66 27.78
N THR A 287 -14.11 -6.04 28.56
CA THR A 287 -12.72 -5.56 28.44
C THR A 287 -11.72 -6.72 28.47
N ALA A 288 -10.54 -6.50 27.86
CA ALA A 288 -9.44 -7.45 27.91
C ALA A 288 -8.72 -7.40 29.27
N THR A 289 -8.34 -8.55 29.80
CA THR A 289 -7.59 -8.68 31.05
C THR A 289 -6.14 -9.07 30.79
N THR A 290 -5.20 -8.44 31.48
CA THR A 290 -3.77 -8.77 31.36
C THR A 290 -3.48 -10.13 31.98
N MET A 291 -3.03 -11.06 31.15
CA MET A 291 -2.68 -12.44 31.55
C MET A 291 -1.20 -12.56 31.92
N VAL A 292 -0.34 -11.85 31.17
CA VAL A 292 1.12 -11.87 31.35
C VAL A 292 1.65 -10.46 31.17
N GLN A 293 2.61 -10.06 32.01
CA GLN A 293 3.42 -8.87 31.82
C GLN A 293 4.88 -9.27 31.69
N ILE A 294 5.54 -8.78 30.64
CA ILE A 294 6.93 -9.05 30.32
C ILE A 294 7.67 -7.73 30.43
N GLY A 295 8.39 -7.50 31.52
CA GLY A 295 9.31 -6.38 31.69
C GLY A 295 10.64 -6.90 32.23
N ASP A 296 11.22 -6.19 33.20
CA ASP A 296 12.41 -6.68 33.94
C ASP A 296 12.14 -8.02 34.64
N THR A 297 10.87 -8.30 34.95
CA THR A 297 10.41 -9.59 35.44
C THR A 297 9.17 -10.05 34.68
N LEU A 298 8.91 -11.36 34.72
CA LEU A 298 7.69 -11.96 34.21
C LEU A 298 6.62 -11.98 35.31
N ASN A 299 5.51 -11.29 35.11
CA ASN A 299 4.39 -11.21 36.06
C ASN A 299 3.11 -11.81 35.47
N PHE A 300 2.30 -12.44 36.33
CA PHE A 300 1.01 -13.07 35.97
C PHE A 300 -0.10 -12.49 36.87
N PRO A 301 -0.73 -11.37 36.47
CA PRO A 301 -1.60 -10.58 37.36
C PRO A 301 -2.91 -11.27 37.73
N ASP A 302 -3.47 -12.11 36.85
CA ASP A 302 -4.84 -12.64 36.96
C ASP A 302 -5.04 -13.74 38.02
N GLY A 303 -4.12 -13.89 38.98
CA GLY A 303 -4.35 -14.68 40.20
C GLY A 303 -4.53 -16.20 40.01
N ASN A 304 -4.74 -16.72 38.80
CA ASN A 304 -4.66 -18.13 38.44
C ASN A 304 -3.19 -18.56 38.35
N LYS A 305 -2.54 -18.38 39.50
CA LYS A 305 -1.31 -19.03 39.90
C LYS A 305 -1.58 -20.51 40.04
N SER A 306 -1.80 -21.21 38.94
CA SER A 306 -1.29 -22.56 38.84
C SER A 306 0.25 -22.45 38.78
N LYS A 307 0.89 -21.88 39.82
CA LYS A 307 2.34 -21.86 40.05
C LYS A 307 2.87 -23.26 40.36
N SER A 308 2.10 -24.26 39.98
CA SER A 308 2.22 -25.63 40.36
C SER A 308 2.28 -26.41 39.06
N VAL A 309 3.41 -27.05 38.82
CA VAL A 309 3.37 -28.28 38.04
C VAL A 309 2.46 -29.22 38.81
N VAL A 310 1.24 -29.40 38.31
CA VAL A 310 0.30 -30.38 38.84
C VAL A 310 0.78 -31.73 38.32
N VAL A 311 1.39 -32.52 39.20
CA VAL A 311 1.70 -33.93 38.90
C VAL A 311 0.53 -34.75 39.43
N GLY A 312 -0.45 -35.05 38.57
CA GLY A 312 -1.64 -35.82 38.94
C GLY A 312 -2.68 -35.91 37.82
N THR A 313 -3.41 -37.03 37.78
CA THR A 313 -4.52 -37.24 36.85
C THR A 313 -5.80 -36.60 37.40
N ASN A 314 -6.29 -35.56 36.72
CA ASN A 314 -7.67 -35.04 36.64
C ASN A 314 -8.67 -35.34 37.79
N ALA A 315 -8.22 -35.36 39.04
CA ALA A 315 -9.05 -35.43 40.23
C ALA A 315 -9.10 -34.05 40.89
N THR A 316 -10.12 -33.83 41.72
CA THR A 316 -10.42 -32.57 42.41
C THR A 316 -9.17 -31.89 42.96
N ALA A 317 -9.10 -30.57 42.92
CA ALA A 317 -7.90 -29.76 43.22
C ALA A 317 -7.15 -30.17 44.51
N ASN A 318 -7.83 -30.81 45.45
CA ASN A 318 -7.28 -31.29 46.72
C ASN A 318 -6.33 -32.51 46.64
N THR A 319 -6.32 -33.27 45.54
CA THR A 319 -5.46 -34.47 45.38
C THR A 319 -4.22 -34.27 44.52
N ASN A 320 -4.08 -33.10 43.89
CA ASN A 320 -2.93 -32.80 43.05
C ASN A 320 -1.70 -32.40 43.88
N ALA A 321 -0.54 -32.95 43.55
CA ALA A 321 0.75 -32.48 44.08
C ALA A 321 1.17 -31.22 43.32
N LYS A 322 1.49 -30.16 44.07
CA LYS A 322 1.90 -28.86 43.55
C LYS A 322 3.36 -28.62 43.92
N LEU A 323 4.24 -28.40 42.93
CA LEU A 323 5.58 -27.87 43.18
C LEU A 323 5.53 -26.34 43.32
N HIS A 324 6.02 -25.75 44.40
CA HIS A 324 6.12 -24.29 44.56
C HIS A 324 7.36 -23.86 45.35
N ARG A 325 7.72 -22.58 45.32
CA ARG A 325 8.84 -22.03 46.09
C ARG A 325 8.33 -21.29 47.34
N SER A 326 8.84 -21.62 48.52
CA SER A 326 8.50 -20.98 49.80
C SER A 326 9.04 -19.55 49.89
N ALA A 327 8.57 -18.78 50.88
CA ALA A 327 9.09 -17.44 51.17
C ALA A 327 10.59 -17.44 51.55
N ALA A 328 11.12 -18.58 52.01
CA ALA A 328 12.55 -18.78 52.32
C ALA A 328 13.36 -19.27 51.10
N GLY A 329 12.75 -19.37 49.91
CA GLY A 329 13.41 -19.82 48.69
C GLY A 329 13.49 -21.34 48.51
N GLU A 330 12.90 -22.13 49.40
CA GLU A 330 12.91 -23.59 49.33
C GLU A 330 11.87 -24.11 48.32
N LEU A 331 12.21 -25.11 47.51
CA LEU A 331 11.23 -25.84 46.70
C LEU A 331 10.40 -26.76 47.62
N GLN A 332 9.09 -26.62 47.57
CA GLN A 332 8.12 -27.36 48.36
C GLN A 332 7.17 -28.13 47.45
N VAL A 333 6.69 -29.27 47.93
CA VAL A 333 5.61 -30.02 47.28
C VAL A 333 4.43 -30.06 48.22
N VAL A 334 3.29 -29.53 47.78
CA VAL A 334 2.10 -29.34 48.63
C VAL A 334 0.87 -29.97 47.99
N LEU A 335 0.00 -30.56 48.82
CA LEU A 335 -1.26 -31.13 48.35
C LEU A 335 -2.23 -30.00 48.06
N GLY A 336 -2.97 -30.10 46.96
CA GLY A 336 -3.63 -28.94 46.39
C GLY A 336 -4.77 -28.30 47.20
N GLY A 337 -5.14 -28.87 48.36
CA GLY A 337 -6.11 -28.32 49.32
C GLY A 337 -5.51 -27.43 50.42
N ASP A 338 -4.17 -27.32 50.54
CA ASP A 338 -3.55 -26.44 51.53
C ASP A 338 -3.47 -24.99 50.99
N SER A 339 -4.42 -24.15 51.43
CA SER A 339 -4.51 -22.73 51.07
C SER A 339 -3.54 -21.84 51.85
N THR A 340 -2.82 -22.37 52.84
CA THR A 340 -1.92 -21.58 53.72
C THR A 340 -0.48 -21.50 53.20
N ALA A 341 -0.14 -22.30 52.19
CA ALA A 341 1.24 -22.46 51.71
C ALA A 341 1.70 -21.41 50.67
N GLU A 342 0.83 -20.52 50.18
CA GLU A 342 1.23 -19.37 49.36
C GLU A 342 1.74 -18.20 50.23
N GLY A 343 2.93 -18.35 50.81
CA GLY A 343 3.62 -17.26 51.52
C GLY A 343 4.27 -17.64 52.86
N SER A 344 4.02 -18.85 53.35
CA SER A 344 4.60 -19.39 54.58
C SER A 344 5.11 -20.82 54.35
N LYS A 345 5.98 -21.35 55.24
CA LYS A 345 6.30 -22.78 55.20
C LYS A 345 5.02 -23.58 55.43
N ALA A 346 4.65 -24.48 54.51
CA ALA A 346 3.48 -25.34 54.67
C ALA A 346 3.58 -26.13 55.99
N THR A 347 2.53 -26.09 56.80
CA THR A 347 2.46 -26.80 58.09
C THR A 347 1.97 -28.23 57.92
N VAL A 348 1.32 -28.54 56.80
CA VAL A 348 0.90 -29.88 56.39
C VAL A 348 1.63 -30.23 55.09
N LEU A 349 2.83 -30.80 55.21
CA LEU A 349 3.51 -31.38 54.06
C LEU A 349 2.71 -32.61 53.61
N GLY A 350 2.32 -32.65 52.33
CA GLY A 350 1.85 -33.88 51.73
C GLY A 350 2.91 -34.96 51.92
N ALA A 351 2.53 -36.13 52.42
CA ALA A 351 3.43 -37.28 52.51
C ALA A 351 3.80 -37.76 51.09
N LEU A 352 4.74 -37.09 50.45
CA LEU A 352 5.51 -37.63 49.35
C LEU A 352 6.75 -38.26 49.96
N GLY A 353 6.77 -39.58 50.04
CA GLY A 353 7.94 -40.32 50.47
C GLY A 353 9.09 -40.09 49.48
N PHE A 354 10.01 -39.19 49.80
CA PHE A 354 11.33 -39.17 49.19
C PHE A 354 12.31 -39.77 50.20
N LYS A 355 12.83 -40.96 49.88
CA LYS A 355 13.82 -41.64 50.72
C LYS A 355 15.22 -41.34 50.18
N ALA A 356 15.80 -40.23 50.60
CA ALA A 356 17.20 -39.92 50.35
C ALA A 356 18.05 -40.55 51.46
N GLU A 357 18.63 -41.71 51.18
CA GLU A 357 19.56 -42.36 52.12
C GLU A 357 20.99 -42.20 51.61
N SER A 358 21.78 -41.41 52.34
CA SER A 358 23.23 -41.34 52.15
C SER A 358 23.86 -42.44 53.01
N PHE A 359 24.62 -43.34 52.37
CA PHE A 359 25.37 -44.37 53.07
C PHE A 359 26.86 -44.20 52.79
N THR A 360 27.65 -44.04 53.85
CA THR A 360 29.10 -43.82 53.83
C THR A 360 29.94 -45.10 53.70
N SER A 361 29.35 -46.27 53.41
CA SER A 361 30.13 -47.50 53.22
C SER A 361 29.80 -48.19 51.89
N GLY A 362 30.84 -48.38 51.09
CA GLY A 362 30.81 -48.72 49.68
C GLY A 362 30.57 -50.18 49.34
N THR A 363 29.48 -50.78 49.83
CA THR A 363 29.03 -52.08 49.31
C THR A 363 27.84 -51.93 48.36
N LYS A 364 27.99 -52.50 47.16
CA LYS A 364 26.99 -52.55 46.08
C LYS A 364 25.64 -53.07 46.60
N PRO A 365 24.51 -52.41 46.31
CA PRO A 365 23.20 -52.87 46.77
C PRO A 365 22.81 -54.19 46.10
N ALA A 366 22.21 -55.10 46.87
CA ALA A 366 21.67 -56.36 46.36
C ALA A 366 20.43 -56.14 45.46
N ALA A 367 20.26 -57.01 44.46
CA ALA A 367 19.19 -56.94 43.48
C ALA A 367 17.82 -57.15 44.16
N GLY A 368 16.99 -56.10 44.15
CA GLY A 368 15.67 -56.08 44.77
C GLY A 368 15.16 -54.67 45.10
N ASN A 369 16.07 -53.70 45.20
CA ASN A 369 15.70 -52.30 45.48
C ASN A 369 15.60 -51.50 44.18
N ALA A 370 14.43 -51.58 43.52
CA ALA A 370 14.11 -50.74 42.37
C ALA A 370 13.99 -49.27 42.80
N GLY A 371 14.73 -48.38 42.11
CA GLY A 371 14.61 -46.93 42.29
C GLY A 371 15.90 -46.16 42.64
N ARG A 372 17.09 -46.64 42.26
CA ARG A 372 18.36 -45.92 42.53
C ARG A 372 18.96 -45.36 41.24
N LEU A 373 18.86 -44.05 41.08
CA LEU A 373 19.46 -43.28 39.99
C LEU A 373 20.65 -42.52 40.58
N ILE A 374 21.83 -42.72 40.00
CA ILE A 374 23.14 -42.13 40.36
C ILE A 374 23.90 -42.88 41.47
N TRP A 375 24.80 -43.74 40.98
CA TRP A 375 25.99 -44.19 41.69
C TRP A 375 27.12 -43.22 41.35
N VAL A 376 27.68 -42.53 42.33
CA VAL A 376 28.95 -41.81 42.13
C VAL A 376 30.01 -42.58 42.88
N SER A 377 31.02 -43.07 42.15
CA SER A 377 32.17 -43.80 42.69
C SER A 377 33.17 -42.86 43.33
#